data_AF-A0A7V2WGG3-F1
#
_entry.id   AF-A0A7V2WGG3-F1
#
_cell.length_a   1.000
_cell.length_b   1.000
_cell.length_c   1.000
_cell.angle_alpha   90.00
_cell.angle_beta   90.00
_cell.angle_gamma   90.00
#
_symmetry.space_group_name_H-M   'P 1'
#
loop_
_entity.id
_entity.type
_entity.pdbx_description
1 polymer ?
#
loop_
_entity_poly.entity_id
_entity_poly.type
_entity_poly.pdbx_seq_one_letter_code
_entity_poly.pdbx_strand_id
1 'polypeptide(L)'
;MNKISLKIASFCNLILLSLVSCSDLPVTRIQSDNHNDRIRFLVIHHTSINYAKSLKALTEPHGVSAHYMITEKNDSSYPDNKAEIIQLVDENKRAWQAGRSYWQG
;
A
#
# COMPACT_ATOMS: atom_id res chain seq x y z
N MET A 1 -36.52 37.43 31.14
CA MET A 1 -35.76 36.53 30.23
C MET A 1 -36.37 35.12 30.30
N ASN A 2 -36.67 34.49 29.16
CA ASN A 2 -37.48 33.28 29.10
C ASN A 2 -36.62 32.02 29.37
N LYS A 3 -37.10 31.08 30.21
CA LYS A 3 -36.32 29.89 30.66
C LYS A 3 -35.87 28.98 29.50
N ILE A 4 -36.58 29.02 28.37
CA ILE A 4 -36.28 28.27 27.15
C ILE A 4 -35.04 28.82 26.44
N SER A 5 -34.90 30.15 26.31
CA SER A 5 -33.69 30.76 25.74
C SER A 5 -32.44 30.47 26.56
N LEU A 6 -32.58 30.34 27.89
CA LEU A 6 -31.45 30.03 28.78
C LEU A 6 -30.96 28.58 28.63
N LYS A 7 -31.88 27.63 28.39
CA LYS A 7 -31.54 26.23 28.12
C LYS A 7 -30.88 26.05 26.75
N ILE A 8 -31.37 26.74 25.71
CA ILE A 8 -30.79 26.71 24.36
C ILE A 8 -29.38 27.30 24.37
N ALA A 9 -29.18 28.42 25.07
CA ALA A 9 -27.85 29.03 25.21
C ALA A 9 -26.85 28.10 25.94
N SER A 10 -27.31 27.41 27.00
CA SER A 10 -26.48 26.45 27.74
C SER A 10 -26.09 25.23 26.90
N PHE A 11 -27.02 24.70 26.09
CA PHE A 11 -26.76 23.57 25.20
C PHE A 11 -25.81 23.94 24.05
N CYS A 12 -25.95 25.14 23.47
CA CYS A 12 -24.97 25.67 22.52
C CYS A 12 -23.58 25.81 23.14
N ASN A 13 -23.48 26.30 24.38
CA ASN A 13 -22.20 26.47 25.06
C ASN A 13 -21.49 25.12 25.31
N LEU A 14 -22.27 24.06 25.60
CA LEU A 14 -21.74 22.71 25.79
C LEU A 14 -21.25 22.07 24.47
N ILE A 15 -21.90 22.36 23.34
CA ILE A 15 -21.47 21.91 21.99
C ILE A 15 -20.23 22.68 21.53
N LEU A 16 -20.10 23.97 21.85
CA LEU A 16 -18.89 24.74 21.54
C LEU A 16 -17.66 24.22 22.30
N LEU A 17 -17.84 23.69 23.52
CA LEU A 17 -16.75 23.14 24.34
C LEU A 17 -16.20 21.80 23.80
N SER A 18 -16.96 21.01 23.04
CA SER A 18 -16.51 19.72 22.50
C SER A 18 -15.71 19.83 21.19
N LEU A 19 -15.76 20.98 20.51
CA LEU A 19 -15.09 21.21 19.22
C LEU A 19 -13.62 21.64 19.36
N VAL A 20 -13.16 22.01 20.56
CA VAL A 20 -11.78 22.48 20.82
C VAL A 20 -10.81 21.38 21.23
N SER A 21 -11.22 20.11 21.24
CA SER A 21 -10.32 19.00 21.59
C SER A 21 -9.48 18.53 20.38
N CYS A 22 -8.77 19.46 19.75
CA CYS A 22 -7.71 19.13 18.79
C CYS A 22 -6.39 19.01 19.57
N SER A 23 -6.06 17.80 20.01
CA SER A 23 -4.78 17.51 20.63
C SER A 23 -3.70 17.40 19.56
N ASP A 24 -2.92 18.47 19.36
CA ASP A 24 -1.64 18.39 18.67
C ASP A 24 -0.63 17.68 19.58
N LEU A 25 -0.12 16.53 19.13
CA LEU A 25 1.00 15.88 19.79
C LEU A 25 2.26 16.73 19.55
N PRO A 26 2.97 17.22 20.59
CA PRO A 26 4.18 18.00 20.42
C PRO A 26 5.34 17.09 19.97
N VAL A 27 5.36 16.74 18.68
CA VAL A 27 6.42 15.95 18.07
C VAL A 27 7.44 16.89 17.44
N THR A 28 8.60 17.01 18.06
CA THR A 28 9.77 17.65 17.43
C THR A 28 10.32 16.73 16.35
N ARG A 29 10.41 17.23 15.12
CA ARG A 29 10.95 16.48 13.97
C ARG A 29 12.37 16.96 13.67
N ILE A 30 13.35 16.09 13.86
CA ILE A 30 14.74 16.32 13.48
C ILE A 30 15.11 15.21 12.49
N GLN A 31 15.52 15.59 11.28
CA GLN A 31 15.95 14.63 10.26
C GLN A 31 17.39 14.17 10.57
N SER A 32 17.64 12.87 10.45
CA SER A 32 18.99 12.30 10.52
C SER A 32 19.42 11.83 9.13
N ASP A 33 20.68 12.05 8.77
CA ASP A 33 21.27 11.51 7.54
C ASP A 33 21.61 10.00 7.66
N ASN A 34 21.50 9.42 8.87
CA ASN A 34 21.82 8.02 9.15
C ASN A 34 20.62 7.09 8.85
N HIS A 35 20.18 7.04 7.59
CA HIS A 35 19.15 6.09 7.14
C HIS A 35 19.53 5.41 5.82
N ASN A 36 18.79 4.38 5.46
CA ASN A 36 18.92 3.68 4.19
C ASN A 36 17.53 3.41 3.58
N ASP A 37 17.53 2.94 2.33
CA ASP A 37 16.30 2.52 1.67
C ASP A 37 15.79 1.17 2.20
N ARG A 38 14.46 1.01 2.18
CA ARG A 38 13.81 -0.22 2.66
C ARG A 38 14.07 -1.41 1.74
N ILE A 39 14.13 -1.19 0.43
CA ILE A 39 14.35 -2.24 -0.57
C ILE A 39 15.85 -2.37 -0.78
N ARG A 40 16.39 -3.58 -0.59
CA ARG A 40 17.84 -3.86 -0.74
C ARG A 40 18.14 -5.06 -1.64
N PHE A 41 17.12 -5.81 -2.04
CA PHE A 41 17.28 -7.06 -2.77
C PHE A 41 16.27 -7.15 -3.91
N LEU A 42 16.72 -7.72 -5.02
CA LEU A 42 15.89 -8.14 -6.14
C LEU A 42 15.87 -9.67 -6.17
N VAL A 43 14.67 -10.25 -6.20
CA VAL A 43 14.47 -11.71 -6.33
C VAL A 43 13.78 -11.98 -7.66
N ILE A 44 14.34 -12.88 -8.47
CA ILE A 44 13.82 -13.20 -9.81
C ILE A 44 13.18 -14.58 -9.79
N HIS A 45 11.95 -14.66 -10.30
CA HIS A 45 11.17 -15.90 -10.42
C HIS A 45 10.70 -16.08 -11.87
N HIS A 46 10.46 -17.32 -12.29
CA HIS A 46 9.70 -17.64 -13.51
C HIS A 46 8.30 -18.15 -13.12
N THR A 47 7.28 -17.82 -13.90
CA THR A 47 5.87 -18.11 -13.53
C THR A 47 5.46 -19.56 -13.78
N SER A 48 6.21 -20.31 -14.61
CA SER A 48 5.92 -21.71 -15.00
C SER A 48 4.61 -21.93 -15.76
N ILE A 49 3.85 -20.87 -16.06
CA ILE A 49 2.55 -20.92 -16.76
C ILE A 49 2.44 -19.71 -17.70
N ASN A 50 1.52 -19.78 -18.66
CA ASN A 50 1.31 -18.71 -19.64
C ASN A 50 0.85 -17.38 -19.01
N TYR A 51 0.88 -16.30 -19.79
CA TYR A 51 0.53 -14.95 -19.36
C TYR A 51 -0.83 -14.87 -18.67
N ALA A 52 -1.90 -15.36 -19.31
CA ALA A 52 -3.25 -15.20 -18.78
C ALA A 52 -3.43 -15.87 -17.41
N LYS A 53 -2.83 -17.06 -17.22
CA LYS A 53 -2.84 -17.76 -15.93
C LYS A 53 -1.90 -17.11 -14.91
N SER A 54 -0.74 -16.62 -15.35
CA SER A 54 0.21 -15.91 -14.49
C SER A 54 -0.39 -14.63 -13.93
N LEU A 55 -1.00 -13.80 -14.78
CA LEU A 55 -1.65 -12.57 -14.38
C LEU A 55 -2.73 -12.84 -13.35
N LYS A 56 -3.59 -13.84 -13.61
CA LYS A 56 -4.63 -14.27 -12.68
C LYS A 56 -4.04 -14.69 -11.32
N ALA A 57 -3.06 -15.59 -11.33
CA ALA A 57 -2.43 -16.11 -10.11
C ALA A 57 -1.74 -15.02 -9.27
N LEU A 58 -1.20 -13.98 -9.91
CA LEU A 58 -0.45 -12.90 -9.26
C LEU A 58 -1.33 -11.72 -8.81
N THR A 59 -2.61 -11.67 -9.22
CA THR A 59 -3.51 -10.53 -8.95
C THR A 59 -4.78 -10.91 -8.18
N GLU A 60 -5.19 -12.18 -8.19
CA GLU A 60 -6.38 -12.60 -7.46
C GLU A 60 -6.18 -12.56 -5.93
N PRO A 61 -7.24 -12.27 -5.16
CA PRO A 61 -7.16 -12.19 -3.71
C PRO A 61 -6.63 -13.47 -3.05
N HIS A 62 -5.99 -13.31 -1.88
CA HIS A 62 -5.52 -14.41 -1.03
C HIS A 62 -4.43 -15.33 -1.64
N GLY A 63 -3.84 -14.94 -2.78
CA GLY A 63 -2.79 -15.69 -3.47
C GLY A 63 -1.36 -15.21 -3.20
N VAL A 64 -0.47 -15.42 -4.17
CA VAL A 64 0.88 -14.84 -4.22
C VAL A 64 0.88 -13.59 -5.09
N SER A 65 1.92 -12.76 -4.99
CA SER A 65 2.07 -11.59 -5.86
C SER A 65 3.54 -11.25 -6.06
N ALA A 66 3.83 -10.49 -7.11
CA ALA A 66 5.16 -9.96 -7.42
C ALA A 66 5.05 -8.46 -7.68
N HIS A 67 6.16 -7.72 -7.57
CA HIS A 67 6.18 -6.29 -7.93
C HIS A 67 6.03 -6.09 -9.43
N TYR A 68 6.72 -6.92 -10.22
CA TYR A 68 6.75 -6.86 -11.67
C TYR A 68 6.56 -8.24 -12.28
N MET A 69 5.88 -8.28 -13.42
CA MET A 69 5.81 -9.42 -14.32
C MET A 69 6.34 -9.01 -15.69
N ILE A 70 7.20 -9.83 -16.28
CA ILE A 70 7.73 -9.62 -17.64
C ILE A 70 7.05 -10.63 -18.56
N THR A 71 6.46 -10.17 -19.65
CA THR A 71 5.76 -11.05 -20.59
C THR A 71 6.74 -11.76 -21.54
N GLU A 72 6.37 -12.97 -21.95
CA GLU A 72 7.12 -13.72 -22.96
C GLU A 72 6.70 -13.29 -24.37
N LYS A 73 7.66 -13.19 -25.29
CA LYS A 73 7.36 -12.88 -26.69
C LYS A 73 6.60 -14.05 -27.34
N ASN A 74 5.60 -13.72 -28.15
CA ASN A 74 4.76 -14.69 -28.87
C ASN A 74 3.97 -15.66 -27.95
N ASP A 75 3.73 -15.31 -26.69
CA ASP A 75 2.77 -16.03 -25.86
C ASP A 75 1.35 -15.78 -26.41
N SER A 76 0.73 -16.81 -26.98
CA SER A 76 -0.64 -16.76 -27.52
C SER A 76 -1.71 -16.26 -26.54
N SER A 77 -1.44 -16.28 -25.23
CA SER A 77 -2.35 -15.80 -24.19
C SER A 77 -2.15 -14.32 -23.85
N TYR A 78 -1.11 -13.67 -24.37
CA TYR A 78 -0.84 -12.24 -24.25
C TYR A 78 -1.26 -11.53 -25.56
N PRO A 79 -1.95 -10.37 -25.52
CA PRO A 79 -2.47 -9.72 -26.73
C PRO A 79 -1.42 -9.10 -27.67
N ASP A 80 -0.17 -8.94 -27.24
CA ASP A 80 0.93 -8.40 -28.06
C ASP A 80 2.02 -9.46 -28.26
N ASN A 81 2.84 -9.31 -29.30
CA ASN A 81 3.98 -10.19 -29.61
C ASN A 81 5.30 -9.67 -29.03
N LYS A 82 5.27 -8.57 -28.28
CA LYS A 82 6.45 -7.97 -27.65
C LYS A 82 6.51 -8.30 -26.17
N ALA A 83 7.72 -8.36 -25.62
CA ALA A 83 7.90 -8.44 -24.17
C ALA A 83 7.59 -7.07 -23.55
N GLU A 84 6.74 -7.05 -22.54
CA GLU A 84 6.34 -5.89 -21.76
C GLU A 84 6.69 -6.11 -20.28
N ILE A 85 7.01 -5.01 -19.58
CA ILE A 85 7.19 -5.00 -18.13
C ILE A 85 5.92 -4.44 -17.51
N ILE A 86 5.25 -5.24 -16.70
CA ILE A 86 3.97 -4.90 -16.06
C ILE A 86 4.18 -4.79 -14.56
N GLN A 87 3.87 -3.63 -13.97
CA GLN A 87 3.88 -3.45 -12.52
C GLN A 87 2.56 -3.93 -11.92
N LEU A 88 2.62 -4.85 -10.97
CA LEU A 88 1.44 -5.42 -10.29
C LEU A 88 1.29 -4.88 -8.86
N VAL A 89 2.41 -4.59 -8.19
CA VAL A 89 2.45 -4.05 -6.82
C VAL A 89 3.45 -2.90 -6.78
N ASP A 90 3.03 -1.75 -6.23
CA ASP A 90 3.89 -0.60 -5.98
C ASP A 90 5.07 -0.99 -5.08
N GLU A 91 6.28 -0.50 -5.39
CA GLU A 91 7.51 -0.83 -4.65
C GLU A 91 7.45 -0.44 -3.17
N ASN A 92 6.68 0.60 -2.82
CA ASN A 92 6.45 1.00 -1.43
C ASN A 92 5.53 0.03 -0.66
N LYS A 93 4.98 -0.99 -1.34
CA LYS A 93 4.18 -2.07 -0.76
C LYS A 93 4.93 -3.38 -0.84
N ARG A 94 4.57 -4.31 0.05
CA ARG A 94 5.19 -5.64 0.10
C ARG A 94 4.38 -6.63 -0.75
N ALA A 95 4.95 -7.08 -1.87
CA ALA A 95 4.45 -8.24 -2.61
C ALA A 95 4.75 -9.56 -1.88
N TRP A 96 3.97 -10.60 -2.16
CA TRP A 96 4.02 -11.90 -1.48
C TRP A 96 4.67 -12.98 -2.38
N GLN A 97 5.95 -12.80 -2.71
CA GLN A 97 6.70 -13.70 -3.64
C GLN A 97 7.74 -14.60 -2.97
N ALA A 98 8.43 -14.13 -1.93
CA ALA A 98 9.67 -14.77 -1.47
C ALA A 98 9.48 -15.94 -0.50
N GLY A 99 8.25 -16.18 -0.02
CA GLY A 99 7.95 -17.23 0.96
C GLY A 99 8.84 -17.19 2.21
N ARG A 100 9.21 -18.36 2.72
CA ARG A 100 10.26 -18.51 3.75
C ARG A 100 11.62 -18.43 3.07
N SER A 101 12.30 -17.29 3.21
CA SER A 101 13.60 -17.02 2.58
C SER A 101 14.55 -16.33 3.55
N TYR A 102 15.85 -16.39 3.25
CA TYR A 102 16.91 -15.77 4.04
C TYR A 102 18.06 -15.35 3.11
N TRP A 103 18.55 -14.13 3.30
CA TRP A 103 19.71 -13.61 2.60
C TRP A 103 20.32 -12.45 3.40
N GLN A 104 21.61 -12.53 3.71
CA GLN A 104 22.36 -11.51 4.45
C GLN A 104 21.79 -11.10 5.83
N GLY A 105 21.41 -12.05 6.69
CA GLY A 105 21.28 -11.80 8.15
C GLY A 105 19.91 -11.44 8.65
#